data_AF-A0A166R629-F1
#
_entry.id   AF-A0A166R629-F1
#
_cell.length_a   1.000
_cell.length_b   1.000
_cell.length_c   1.000
_cell.angle_alpha   90.00
_cell.angle_beta   90.00
_cell.angle_gamma   90.00
#
_symmetry.space_group_name_H-M   'P 1'
#
loop_
_entity.id
_entity.type
_entity.pdbx_description
1 polymer ?
#
loop_
_entity_poly.entity_id
_entity_poly.type
_entity_poly.pdbx_seq_one_letter_code
_entity_poly.pdbx_strand_id
1 'polypeptide(L)'
;MEPKRHTWTRRSVLKRSGLAVAGTAFGSSSAIGAASATECCKTCWMDVKPGCCPNRIDARKNEVFTVYIGWPNVKPESIRLRPSSTRATFDTPTCQKYRNPRWKQVSCSDIEGLLAETDGRAASPCHLTVEDVDNDGDNDTVVRFNSCALELRRNDCNLLLEAETGSGCRLLAIDSVAPCNCGTSKGN
;
A
#
# COMPACT_ATOMS: atom_id res chain seq x y z
N MET A 1 21.36 -24.80 59.35
CA MET A 1 22.75 -24.95 59.84
C MET A 1 23.69 -24.33 58.80
N GLU A 2 24.02 -23.06 58.95
CA GLU A 2 25.35 -22.56 58.52
C GLU A 2 26.39 -23.13 59.52
N PRO A 3 27.73 -23.13 59.26
CA PRO A 3 28.47 -22.23 58.35
C PRO A 3 29.63 -22.90 57.58
N LYS A 4 30.32 -22.13 56.73
CA LYS A 4 31.79 -21.92 56.83
C LYS A 4 32.25 -20.87 55.81
N ARG A 5 32.51 -19.67 56.33
CA ARG A 5 33.41 -18.70 55.69
C ARG A 5 34.85 -19.20 55.86
N HIS A 6 35.65 -19.10 54.81
CA HIS A 6 37.10 -18.98 54.93
C HIS A 6 37.53 -17.66 54.29
N THR A 7 38.13 -16.83 55.13
CA THR A 7 38.80 -15.58 54.78
C THR A 7 40.28 -15.82 54.49
N TRP A 8 40.83 -14.93 53.65
CA TRP A 8 42.06 -14.14 53.88
C TRP A 8 43.22 -14.25 52.86
N THR A 9 43.43 -13.11 52.17
CA THR A 9 44.70 -12.39 51.85
C THR A 9 45.74 -12.95 50.88
N ARG A 10 46.13 -12.14 49.87
CA ARG A 10 47.31 -11.23 49.92
C ARG A 10 47.37 -10.25 48.74
N ARG A 11 48.00 -9.09 49.02
CA ARG A 11 48.20 -7.88 48.21
C ARG A 11 49.34 -7.99 47.18
N SER A 12 49.24 -7.22 46.08
CA SER A 12 50.30 -6.34 45.52
C SER A 12 49.58 -5.35 44.55
N VAL A 13 49.55 -4.03 44.74
CA VAL A 13 50.55 -2.94 44.78
C VAL A 13 50.93 -2.38 43.39
N LEU A 14 50.42 -1.16 43.14
CA LEU A 14 50.93 -0.03 42.33
C LEU A 14 51.05 -0.14 40.79
N LYS A 15 50.33 0.73 40.07
CA LYS A 15 50.84 2.07 39.69
C LYS A 15 49.74 3.02 39.20
N ARG A 16 49.81 4.26 39.71
CA ARG A 16 49.06 5.45 39.30
C ARG A 16 49.61 6.01 37.98
N SER A 17 48.72 6.57 37.16
CA SER A 17 48.84 7.76 36.28
C SER A 17 47.56 7.75 35.42
N GLY A 18 46.71 8.76 35.27
CA GLY A 18 46.62 10.16 35.67
C GLY A 18 45.53 10.81 34.77
N LEU A 19 44.70 11.69 35.36
CA LEU A 19 43.77 12.68 34.75
C LEU A 19 42.69 12.19 33.74
N ALA A 20 41.39 12.23 34.07
CA ALA A 20 40.44 13.38 33.98
C ALA A 20 40.33 13.91 32.53
N VAL A 21 39.16 13.96 31.86
CA VAL A 21 37.96 14.76 32.13
C VAL A 21 36.84 14.31 31.18
N ALA A 22 35.57 14.51 31.62
CA ALA A 22 34.37 14.88 30.83
C ALA A 22 33.20 13.92 31.03
N GLY A 23 32.17 14.44 31.71
CA GLY A 23 30.92 13.74 31.97
C GLY A 23 30.02 13.63 30.76
N THR A 24 29.12 12.66 30.84
CA THR A 24 27.71 12.79 30.43
C THR A 24 26.96 11.74 31.24
N ALA A 25 26.06 12.23 32.08
CA ALA A 25 25.07 11.40 32.74
C ALA A 25 23.85 11.26 31.82
N PHE A 26 23.13 10.16 32.04
CA PHE A 26 21.78 9.85 31.56
C PHE A 26 21.63 9.39 30.11
N GLY A 27 21.07 8.18 30.00
CA GLY A 27 20.49 7.67 28.78
C GLY A 27 20.72 6.19 28.60
N SER A 28 20.32 5.36 29.58
CA SER A 28 19.91 4.00 29.24
C SER A 28 18.89 4.15 28.13
N SER A 29 19.24 3.76 26.91
CA SER A 29 18.30 3.73 25.80
C SER A 29 17.20 2.78 26.21
N SER A 30 16.11 3.35 26.69
CA SER A 30 14.86 2.67 26.86
C SER A 30 14.59 1.97 25.54
N ALA A 31 14.67 0.64 25.55
CA ALA A 31 14.01 -0.20 24.57
C ALA A 31 12.50 -0.01 24.79
N ILE A 32 12.00 1.17 24.40
CA ILE A 32 10.57 1.42 24.27
C ILE A 32 10.17 0.56 23.10
N GLY A 33 9.31 -0.41 23.40
CA GLY A 33 8.88 -1.45 22.48
C GLY A 33 8.59 -0.88 21.11
N ALA A 34 9.24 -1.47 20.11
CA ALA A 34 8.60 -1.62 18.82
C ALA A 34 7.29 -2.36 19.11
N ALA A 35 6.20 -1.61 19.28
CA ALA A 35 4.89 -2.15 19.03
C ALA A 35 5.00 -2.74 17.63
N SER A 36 5.03 -4.06 17.55
CA SER A 36 4.87 -4.76 16.29
C SER A 36 3.60 -4.19 15.71
N ALA A 37 3.71 -3.27 14.74
CA ALA A 37 2.61 -2.94 13.89
C ALA A 37 2.20 -4.30 13.31
N THR A 38 1.12 -4.88 13.80
CA THR A 38 0.52 -6.04 13.17
C THR A 38 0.34 -5.63 11.72
N GLU A 39 1.07 -6.29 10.82
CA GLU A 39 1.04 -6.05 9.40
C GLU A 39 -0.42 -6.01 8.93
N CYS A 40 -0.96 -4.80 8.76
CA CYS A 40 -2.33 -4.60 8.34
C CYS A 40 -2.32 -4.54 6.83
N CYS A 41 -2.79 -5.60 6.19
CA CYS A 41 -2.93 -5.68 4.75
C CYS A 41 -4.37 -6.03 4.39
N LYS A 42 -4.95 -5.26 3.48
CA LYS A 42 -6.30 -5.47 3.00
C LYS A 42 -6.35 -5.44 1.49
N THR A 43 -7.24 -6.25 0.94
CA THR A 43 -7.55 -6.22 -0.49
C THR A 43 -9.04 -6.10 -0.70
N CYS A 44 -9.42 -5.52 -1.83
CA CYS A 44 -10.79 -5.51 -2.29
C CYS A 44 -10.85 -5.56 -3.81
N TRP A 45 -12.06 -5.74 -4.30
CA TRP A 45 -12.41 -5.37 -5.65
C TRP A 45 -12.71 -3.87 -5.68
N MET A 46 -12.17 -3.16 -6.67
CA MET A 46 -12.59 -1.80 -7.00
C MET A 46 -13.28 -1.79 -8.36
N ASP A 47 -14.13 -0.79 -8.58
CA ASP A 47 -14.67 -0.47 -9.91
C ASP A 47 -13.91 0.75 -10.44
N VAL A 48 -12.98 0.52 -11.36
CA VAL A 48 -12.26 1.57 -12.06
C VAL A 48 -13.15 2.08 -13.18
N LYS A 49 -13.72 3.26 -13.02
CA LYS A 49 -14.82 3.84 -13.84
C LYS A 49 -16.21 3.29 -13.46
N PRO A 50 -16.69 3.64 -12.25
CA PRO A 50 -17.97 3.24 -11.69
C PRO A 50 -19.12 3.21 -12.70
N GLY A 51 -19.72 2.03 -12.90
CA GLY A 51 -20.87 1.84 -13.78
C GLY A 51 -20.56 1.52 -15.25
N CYS A 52 -19.30 1.29 -15.61
CA CYS A 52 -18.90 0.77 -16.92
C CYS A 52 -18.61 -0.74 -16.86
N CYS A 53 -19.18 -1.55 -17.77
CA CYS A 53 -18.81 -2.96 -17.89
C CYS A 53 -18.82 -3.47 -19.34
N PRO A 54 -17.72 -4.03 -19.83
CA PRO A 54 -16.41 -4.15 -19.16
C PRO A 54 -15.76 -2.78 -18.94
N ASN A 55 -14.86 -2.68 -17.96
CA ASN A 55 -14.08 -1.46 -17.73
C ASN A 55 -13.12 -1.22 -18.89
N ARG A 56 -13.58 -0.40 -19.83
CA ARG A 56 -12.85 0.02 -21.03
C ARG A 56 -12.25 1.40 -20.79
N ILE A 57 -10.93 1.43 -20.82
CA ILE A 57 -10.16 2.67 -20.79
C ILE A 57 -9.52 2.86 -22.17
N ASP A 58 -9.82 4.01 -22.78
CA ASP A 58 -9.19 4.44 -24.02
C ASP A 58 -7.92 5.23 -23.68
N ALA A 59 -6.79 4.53 -23.67
CA ALA A 59 -5.50 5.11 -23.33
C ALA A 59 -5.06 6.25 -24.28
N ARG A 60 -5.72 6.43 -25.43
CA ARG A 60 -5.36 7.46 -26.42
C ARG A 60 -6.10 8.77 -26.24
N LYS A 61 -7.22 8.76 -25.51
CA LYS A 61 -8.10 9.93 -25.38
C LYS A 61 -7.76 10.84 -24.21
N ASN A 62 -6.72 10.53 -23.44
CA ASN A 62 -6.34 11.30 -22.26
C ASN A 62 -7.56 11.49 -21.33
N GLU A 63 -8.32 10.41 -21.10
CA GLU A 63 -9.54 10.48 -20.30
C GLU A 63 -9.17 10.55 -18.82
N VAL A 64 -9.95 11.34 -18.07
CA VAL A 64 -9.90 11.33 -16.61
C VAL A 64 -11.02 10.43 -16.12
N PHE A 65 -10.67 9.43 -15.33
CA PHE A 65 -11.63 8.52 -14.71
C PHE A 65 -11.46 8.50 -13.19
N THR A 66 -12.54 8.15 -12.51
CA THR A 66 -12.63 8.15 -11.04
C THR A 66 -12.51 6.74 -10.50
N VAL A 67 -11.85 6.60 -9.35
CA VAL A 67 -11.81 5.38 -8.54
C VAL A 67 -12.23 5.73 -7.11
N TYR A 68 -13.17 4.96 -6.57
CA TYR A 68 -13.60 5.05 -5.18
C TYR A 68 -12.79 4.07 -4.33
N ILE A 69 -12.07 4.58 -3.34
CA ILE A 69 -11.28 3.78 -2.38
C ILE A 69 -12.14 3.46 -1.14
N GLY A 70 -13.11 4.33 -0.85
CA GLY A 70 -13.96 4.26 0.33
C GLY A 70 -13.24 4.69 1.60
N TRP A 71 -13.87 4.39 2.74
CA TRP A 71 -13.20 4.41 4.04
C TRP A 71 -12.28 3.17 4.22
N PRO A 72 -11.09 3.30 4.86
CA PRO A 72 -10.52 4.48 5.52
C PRO A 72 -9.74 5.43 4.61
N ASN A 73 -9.57 6.67 5.06
CA ASN A 73 -8.73 7.67 4.39
C ASN A 73 -7.29 7.20 4.19
N VAL A 74 -6.78 7.40 2.98
CA VAL A 74 -5.43 7.02 2.56
C VAL A 74 -4.49 8.23 2.47
N LYS A 75 -3.20 7.97 2.63
CA LYS A 75 -2.11 8.94 2.43
C LYS A 75 -2.00 9.28 0.95
N PRO A 76 -2.25 10.53 0.51
CA PRO A 76 -2.24 10.90 -0.91
C PRO A 76 -0.96 10.48 -1.64
N GLU A 77 0.19 10.63 -0.99
CA GLU A 77 1.51 10.33 -1.53
C GLU A 77 1.76 8.83 -1.78
N SER A 78 0.98 7.94 -1.13
CA SER A 78 1.10 6.49 -1.24
C SER A 78 0.35 5.91 -2.46
N ILE A 79 -0.59 6.66 -3.03
CA ILE A 79 -1.55 6.10 -4.00
C ILE A 79 -0.87 5.87 -5.35
N ARG A 80 -0.90 4.63 -5.83
CA ARG A 80 -0.40 4.24 -7.15
C ARG A 80 -1.40 3.35 -7.86
N LEU A 81 -1.65 3.62 -9.13
CA LEU A 81 -2.45 2.74 -9.99
C LEU A 81 -1.51 2.06 -11.00
N ARG A 82 -1.45 0.74 -10.95
CA ARG A 82 -0.49 -0.08 -11.71
C ARG A 82 -1.22 -0.98 -12.71
N PRO A 83 -0.88 -0.95 -13.99
CA PRO A 83 -1.35 -1.95 -14.93
C PRO A 83 -0.65 -3.29 -14.71
N SER A 84 -1.38 -4.38 -14.97
CA SER A 84 -0.83 -5.73 -15.00
C SER A 84 -1.39 -6.52 -16.18
N SER A 85 -0.52 -7.28 -16.84
CA SER A 85 -0.92 -8.26 -17.86
C SER A 85 -1.32 -9.61 -17.27
N THR A 86 -1.00 -9.86 -16.00
CA THR A 86 -1.39 -11.09 -15.34
C THR A 86 -2.87 -11.04 -15.01
N ARG A 87 -3.58 -12.13 -15.29
CA ARG A 87 -4.97 -12.28 -14.89
C ARG A 87 -5.02 -12.56 -13.39
N ALA A 88 -5.42 -11.57 -12.61
CA ALA A 88 -5.80 -11.82 -11.22
C ALA A 88 -6.92 -12.88 -11.21
N THR A 89 -6.78 -13.92 -10.39
CA THR A 89 -7.72 -15.05 -10.26
C THR A 89 -9.09 -14.66 -9.73
N PHE A 90 -9.33 -13.38 -9.51
CA PHE A 90 -10.48 -12.89 -8.79
C PHE A 90 -11.66 -12.52 -9.73
N ASP A 91 -11.55 -12.71 -11.05
CA ASP A 91 -12.55 -12.30 -12.07
C ASP A 91 -14.00 -12.52 -11.61
N THR A 92 -14.78 -11.43 -11.48
CA THR A 92 -16.24 -11.53 -11.31
C THR A 92 -16.94 -11.05 -12.57
N PRO A 93 -17.93 -11.79 -13.09
CA PRO A 93 -18.58 -11.47 -14.36
C PRO A 93 -19.55 -10.26 -14.30
N THR A 94 -19.64 -9.58 -13.15
CA THR A 94 -20.63 -8.52 -12.90
C THR A 94 -19.98 -7.25 -12.41
N CYS A 95 -20.42 -6.09 -12.93
CA CYS A 95 -20.06 -4.78 -12.43
C CYS A 95 -20.23 -4.69 -10.92
N GLN A 96 -19.21 -4.20 -10.24
CA GLN A 96 -19.34 -3.88 -8.84
C GLN A 96 -19.79 -2.43 -8.68
N LYS A 97 -21.03 -2.22 -8.23
CA LYS A 97 -21.58 -0.88 -7.98
C LYS A 97 -21.03 -0.26 -6.67
N TYR A 98 -19.74 -0.39 -6.38
CA TYR A 98 -19.22 0.07 -5.09
C TYR A 98 -18.69 1.49 -5.18
N ARG A 99 -19.50 2.41 -4.65
CA ARG A 99 -19.01 3.67 -4.07
C ARG A 99 -18.32 3.43 -2.71
N ASN A 100 -18.55 2.26 -2.10
CA ASN A 100 -18.03 1.84 -0.82
C ASN A 100 -17.40 0.43 -0.91
N PRO A 101 -16.10 0.33 -1.27
CA PRO A 101 -15.39 -0.94 -1.39
C PRO A 101 -15.28 -1.68 -0.06
N ARG A 102 -15.57 -2.99 -0.09
CA ARG A 102 -15.48 -3.84 1.10
C ARG A 102 -14.09 -4.47 1.23
N TRP A 103 -13.23 -3.83 2.01
CA TRP A 103 -11.89 -4.30 2.30
C TRP A 103 -11.87 -5.58 3.14
N LYS A 104 -11.19 -6.61 2.65
CA LYS A 104 -10.95 -7.89 3.35
C LYS A 104 -9.51 -7.96 3.82
N GLN A 105 -9.29 -8.46 5.03
CA GLN A 105 -7.94 -8.72 5.52
C GLN A 105 -7.28 -9.84 4.69
N VAL A 106 -6.00 -9.65 4.38
CA VAL A 106 -5.13 -10.61 3.68
C VAL A 106 -3.73 -10.54 4.27
N SER A 107 -2.87 -11.49 3.92
CA SER A 107 -1.46 -11.38 4.27
C SER A 107 -0.78 -10.30 3.41
N CYS A 108 0.24 -9.62 3.96
CA CYS A 108 1.02 -8.70 3.16
C CYS A 108 1.81 -9.40 2.06
N SER A 109 2.18 -10.67 2.25
CA SER A 109 2.77 -11.50 1.20
C SER A 109 1.85 -11.71 0.00
N ASP A 110 0.53 -11.76 0.20
CA ASP A 110 -0.43 -11.85 -0.92
C ASP A 110 -0.41 -10.57 -1.76
N ILE A 111 -0.35 -9.40 -1.11
CA ILE A 111 -0.20 -8.10 -1.78
C ILE A 111 1.12 -8.06 -2.55
N GLU A 112 2.23 -8.46 -1.93
CA GLU A 112 3.54 -8.50 -2.60
C GLU A 112 3.54 -9.44 -3.81
N GLY A 113 2.92 -10.61 -3.69
CA GLY A 113 2.77 -11.55 -4.81
C GLY A 113 2.06 -10.93 -6.01
N LEU A 114 0.96 -10.22 -5.77
CA LEU A 114 0.20 -9.53 -6.81
C LEU A 114 0.96 -8.34 -7.41
N LEU A 115 1.68 -7.58 -6.59
CA LEU A 115 2.48 -6.44 -7.05
C LEU A 115 3.71 -6.89 -7.85
N ALA A 116 4.30 -8.05 -7.51
CA ALA A 116 5.42 -8.64 -8.25
C ALA A 116 5.07 -9.03 -9.69
N GLU A 117 3.78 -9.15 -10.01
CA GLU A 117 3.28 -9.40 -11.36
C GLU A 117 3.20 -8.14 -12.22
N THR A 118 3.39 -6.96 -11.63
CA THR A 118 3.40 -5.68 -12.36
C THR A 118 4.77 -5.42 -12.98
N ASP A 119 4.81 -4.71 -14.10
CA ASP A 119 6.06 -4.41 -14.83
C ASP A 119 6.71 -3.08 -14.43
N GLY A 120 6.34 -2.56 -13.25
CA GLY A 120 6.88 -1.32 -12.69
C GLY A 120 6.17 -0.04 -13.12
N ARG A 121 5.32 -0.07 -14.16
CA ARG A 121 4.47 1.08 -14.52
C ARG A 121 3.54 1.45 -13.38
N ALA A 122 3.38 2.74 -13.12
CA ALA A 122 2.49 3.26 -12.09
C ALA A 122 2.11 4.71 -12.39
N ALA A 123 0.84 5.04 -12.19
CA ALA A 123 0.34 6.41 -12.22
C ALA A 123 0.02 6.89 -10.80
N SER A 124 0.36 8.14 -10.51
CA SER A 124 -0.17 8.87 -9.35
C SER A 124 -1.52 9.52 -9.71
N PRO A 125 -2.41 9.73 -8.74
CA PRO A 125 -3.67 10.43 -9.00
C PRO A 125 -3.41 11.88 -9.40
N CYS A 126 -4.20 12.40 -10.34
CA CYS A 126 -4.18 13.82 -10.73
C CYS A 126 -5.09 14.66 -9.84
N HIS A 127 -6.00 14.03 -9.10
CA HIS A 127 -6.89 14.67 -8.15
C HIS A 127 -7.25 13.71 -7.02
N LEU A 128 -7.43 14.25 -5.82
CA LEU A 128 -7.90 13.52 -4.65
C LEU A 128 -8.90 14.40 -3.90
N THR A 129 -10.03 13.81 -3.55
CA THR A 129 -11.06 14.40 -2.69
C THR A 129 -11.44 13.42 -1.59
N VAL A 130 -12.00 13.97 -0.51
CA VAL A 130 -12.55 13.23 0.60
C VAL A 130 -13.99 13.73 0.77
N GLU A 131 -14.95 12.87 0.48
CA GLU A 131 -16.38 13.21 0.47
C GLU A 131 -17.22 11.96 0.78
N ASP A 132 -18.39 12.13 1.41
CA ASP A 132 -19.35 11.06 1.67
C ASP A 132 -20.12 10.75 0.37
N VAL A 133 -19.69 9.72 -0.38
CA VAL A 133 -20.20 9.44 -1.73
C VAL A 133 -21.49 8.62 -1.72
N ASP A 134 -21.68 7.82 -0.67
CA ASP A 134 -22.83 6.93 -0.51
C ASP A 134 -23.84 7.39 0.56
N ASN A 135 -23.59 8.51 1.24
CA ASN A 135 -24.39 9.09 2.32
C ASN A 135 -24.52 8.17 3.55
N ASP A 136 -23.46 7.42 3.86
CA ASP A 136 -23.42 6.58 5.07
C ASP A 136 -22.91 7.34 6.31
N GLY A 137 -22.44 8.58 6.13
CA GLY A 137 -21.93 9.46 7.17
C GLY A 137 -20.42 9.38 7.38
N ASP A 138 -19.73 8.45 6.71
CA ASP A 138 -18.26 8.38 6.66
C ASP A 138 -17.76 9.02 5.36
N ASN A 139 -16.61 9.72 5.43
CA ASN A 139 -16.05 10.33 4.22
C ASN A 139 -15.18 9.33 3.45
N ASP A 140 -15.48 9.10 2.18
CA ASP A 140 -14.71 8.23 1.31
C ASP A 140 -13.52 8.95 0.68
N THR A 141 -12.40 8.25 0.50
CA THR A 141 -11.37 8.75 -0.42
C THR A 141 -11.75 8.48 -1.87
N VAL A 142 -11.77 9.55 -2.66
CA VAL A 142 -12.05 9.53 -4.09
C VAL A 142 -10.83 10.05 -4.83
N VAL A 143 -10.37 9.30 -5.83
CA VAL A 143 -9.22 9.70 -6.64
C VAL A 143 -9.54 9.70 -8.12
N ARG A 144 -8.84 10.56 -8.86
CA ARG A 144 -8.92 10.58 -10.32
C ARG A 144 -7.56 10.32 -10.93
N PHE A 145 -7.56 9.57 -12.02
CA PHE A 145 -6.36 9.27 -12.79
C PHE A 145 -6.55 9.71 -14.23
N ASN A 146 -5.43 10.04 -14.86
CA ASN A 146 -5.38 10.26 -16.29
C ASN A 146 -4.98 8.95 -16.99
N SER A 147 -5.76 8.52 -17.98
CA SER A 147 -5.52 7.29 -18.72
C SER A 147 -4.16 7.24 -19.44
N CYS A 148 -3.64 8.39 -19.89
CA CYS A 148 -2.33 8.47 -20.55
C CYS A 148 -1.19 8.20 -19.55
N ALA A 149 -1.35 8.61 -18.29
CA ALA A 149 -0.33 8.40 -17.25
C ALA A 149 -0.17 6.92 -16.86
N LEU A 150 -1.15 6.07 -17.18
CA LEU A 150 -1.08 4.63 -16.94
C LEU A 150 -0.22 3.88 -17.95
N GLU A 151 0.04 4.47 -19.11
CA GLU A 151 0.79 3.83 -20.20
C GLU A 151 0.24 2.43 -20.58
N LEU A 152 -1.09 2.27 -20.63
CA LEU A 152 -1.74 0.98 -20.85
C LEU A 152 -1.30 0.31 -22.16
N ARG A 153 -0.93 -0.96 -22.06
CA ARG A 153 -0.57 -1.86 -23.16
C ARG A 153 -1.75 -2.75 -23.53
N ARG A 154 -1.72 -3.28 -24.76
CA ARG A 154 -2.82 -4.09 -25.30
C ARG A 154 -3.07 -5.39 -24.51
N ASN A 155 -2.05 -5.92 -23.84
CA ASN A 155 -2.13 -7.14 -23.05
C ASN A 155 -2.40 -6.89 -21.56
N ASP A 156 -2.51 -5.64 -21.11
CA ASP A 156 -2.92 -5.36 -19.74
C ASP A 156 -4.36 -5.84 -19.56
N CYS A 157 -4.58 -6.61 -18.50
CA CYS A 157 -5.87 -7.22 -18.18
C CYS A 157 -6.40 -6.75 -16.83
N ASN A 158 -5.55 -6.16 -15.98
CA ASN A 158 -5.94 -5.64 -14.67
C ASN A 158 -5.32 -4.29 -14.36
N LEU A 159 -5.96 -3.58 -13.43
CA LEU A 159 -5.46 -2.42 -12.73
C LEU A 159 -5.41 -2.72 -11.24
N LEU A 160 -4.26 -2.42 -10.63
CA LEU A 160 -4.00 -2.60 -9.21
C LEU A 160 -3.82 -1.23 -8.56
N LEU A 161 -4.72 -0.85 -7.66
CA LEU A 161 -4.59 0.36 -6.86
C LEU A 161 -3.92 0.02 -5.53
N GLU A 162 -2.69 0.46 -5.38
CA GLU A 162 -1.91 0.41 -4.15
C GLU A 162 -2.09 1.72 -3.37
N ALA A 163 -2.35 1.61 -2.07
CA ALA A 163 -2.40 2.76 -1.16
C ALA A 163 -2.07 2.35 0.28
N GLU A 164 -1.80 3.35 1.13
CA GLU A 164 -1.57 3.16 2.56
C GLU A 164 -2.45 4.11 3.39
N THR A 165 -3.00 3.63 4.48
CA THR A 165 -3.75 4.47 5.44
C THR A 165 -2.82 5.30 6.32
N GLY A 166 -3.37 6.32 6.99
CA GLY A 166 -2.63 7.08 8.02
C GLY A 166 -2.01 6.20 9.12
N SER A 167 -2.63 5.06 9.43
CA SER A 167 -2.16 4.08 10.42
C SER A 167 -1.13 3.08 9.90
N GLY A 168 -0.76 3.13 8.62
CA GLY A 168 0.20 2.20 8.00
C GLY A 168 -0.42 0.89 7.49
N CYS A 169 -1.75 0.82 7.36
CA CYS A 169 -2.40 -0.33 6.73
C CYS A 169 -2.25 -0.25 5.21
N ARG A 170 -1.71 -1.30 4.59
CA ARG A 170 -1.56 -1.38 3.13
C ARG A 170 -2.84 -1.90 2.49
N LEU A 171 -3.22 -1.25 1.42
CA LEU A 171 -4.44 -1.51 0.67
C LEU A 171 -4.06 -1.86 -0.77
N LEU A 172 -4.63 -2.94 -1.29
CA LEU A 172 -4.53 -3.30 -2.70
C LEU A 172 -5.92 -3.58 -3.27
N ALA A 173 -6.43 -2.69 -4.10
CA ALA A 173 -7.65 -2.96 -4.85
C ALA A 173 -7.33 -3.43 -6.26
N ILE A 174 -8.18 -4.31 -6.81
CA ILE A 174 -7.99 -4.89 -8.14
C ILE A 174 -9.25 -4.67 -8.96
N ASP A 175 -9.06 -4.39 -10.25
CA ASP A 175 -10.12 -4.42 -11.24
C ASP A 175 -9.62 -4.95 -12.58
N SER A 176 -10.52 -5.56 -13.34
CA SER A 176 -10.29 -5.95 -14.72
C SER A 176 -10.29 -4.72 -15.63
N VAL A 177 -9.39 -4.67 -16.61
CA VAL A 177 -9.38 -3.61 -17.62
C VAL A 177 -9.30 -4.22 -19.02
N ALA A 178 -10.03 -3.62 -19.95
CA ALA A 178 -9.90 -3.87 -21.38
C ALA A 178 -9.33 -2.62 -22.06
N PRO A 179 -7.99 -2.53 -22.25
CA PRO A 179 -7.37 -1.42 -22.93
C PRO A 179 -7.87 -1.35 -24.39
N CYS A 180 -8.54 -0.26 -24.73
CA CYS A 180 -8.93 -0.01 -26.12
C CYS A 180 -7.72 0.55 -26.88
N ASN A 181 -6.79 -0.33 -27.26
CA ASN A 181 -5.83 -0.01 -28.31
C ASN A 181 -6.48 -0.30 -29.66
N CYS A 182 -6.47 0.67 -30.58
CA CYS A 182 -7.06 0.52 -31.91
C CYS A 182 -6.76 -0.86 -32.46
N GLY A 183 -7.82 -1.57 -32.87
CA GLY A 183 -7.64 -2.59 -33.86
C GLY A 183 -6.77 -2.00 -34.95
N THR A 184 -5.73 -2.73 -35.33
CA THR A 184 -5.34 -2.74 -36.73
C THR A 184 -6.63 -2.76 -37.52
N SER A 185 -6.98 -1.64 -38.14
CA SER A 185 -7.80 -1.68 -39.34
C SER A 185 -7.11 -2.71 -40.20
N LYS A 186 -7.72 -3.89 -40.30
CA LYS A 186 -7.32 -4.88 -41.29
C LYS A 186 -7.46 -4.13 -42.61
N GLY A 187 -6.32 -3.80 -43.22
CA GLY A 187 -6.32 -3.55 -44.65
C GLY A 187 -6.80 -4.82 -45.31
N ASN A 188 -7.94 -4.72 -45.98
CA ASN A 188 -8.34 -5.51 -47.13
C ASN A 188 -9.30 -4.64 -47.94
#